data_AF-B2G3H3-F1
#
_entry.id   AF-B2G3H3-F1
#
_cell.length_a   1.000
_cell.length_b   1.000
_cell.length_c   1.000
_cell.angle_alpha   90.00
_cell.angle_beta   90.00
_cell.angle_gamma   90.00
#
_symmetry.space_group_name_H-M   'P 1'
#
loop_
_entity.id
_entity.type
_entity.pdbx_description
1 polymer ?
#
loop_
_entity_poly.entity_id
_entity_poly.type
_entity_poly.pdbx_seq_one_letter_code
_entity_poly.pdbx_strand_id
1 'polypeptide(L)'
;MQRSRMTKPNDIPKLLTIADLSVRWDMPRQSLHDKKEENKFPLPVQYVANNRTALFLESDIIEYEKENTYIKTRAKREARRNFIFKLYMDASDE
;
A
#
# COMPACT_ATOMS: atom_id res chain seq x y z
N MET A 1 0.30 21.06 -6.74
CA MET A 1 1.49 20.28 -7.15
C MET A 1 1.11 19.40 -8.34
N GLN A 2 1.60 19.70 -9.54
CA GLN A 2 1.40 18.83 -10.72
C GLN A 2 2.37 17.64 -10.61
N ARG A 3 1.84 16.42 -10.64
CA ARG A 3 2.63 15.18 -10.61
C ARG A 3 3.23 14.95 -11.99
N SER A 4 4.56 14.99 -12.09
CA SER A 4 5.27 14.58 -13.32
C SER A 4 5.05 13.10 -13.56
N ARG A 5 4.22 12.77 -14.55
CA ARG A 5 4.01 11.40 -15.00
C ARG A 5 5.20 10.99 -15.85
N MET A 6 6.02 10.05 -15.38
CA MET A 6 6.95 9.34 -16.26
C MET A 6 6.16 8.34 -17.11
N THR A 7 5.46 8.82 -18.13
CA THR A 7 4.80 7.99 -19.14
C THR A 7 5.36 8.33 -20.51
N LYS A 8 5.79 7.30 -21.26
CA LYS A 8 6.11 7.45 -22.69
C LYS A 8 4.86 7.97 -23.43
N PRO A 9 5.00 8.69 -24.55
CA PRO A 9 3.84 9.12 -25.33
C PRO A 9 2.99 7.88 -25.67
N ASN A 10 1.70 7.90 -25.32
CA ASN A 10 0.69 6.84 -25.49
C ASN A 10 0.62 5.70 -24.46
N ASP A 11 1.43 5.67 -23.40
CA ASP A 11 1.23 4.69 -22.32
C ASP A 11 0.13 5.18 -21.35
N ILE A 12 -1.01 4.48 -21.34
CA ILE A 12 -2.05 4.69 -20.32
C ILE A 12 -1.50 4.18 -18.99
N PRO A 13 -1.40 5.03 -17.94
CA PRO A 13 -0.85 4.62 -16.66
C PRO A 13 -1.70 3.51 -16.06
N LYS A 14 -1.02 2.45 -15.59
CA LYS A 14 -1.71 1.32 -14.96
C LYS A 14 -2.30 1.73 -13.62
N LEU A 15 -3.58 1.44 -13.45
CA LEU A 15 -4.32 1.67 -12.23
C LEU A 15 -4.56 0.34 -11.51
N LEU A 16 -4.48 0.38 -10.19
CA LEU A 16 -4.69 -0.75 -9.31
C LEU A 16 -5.86 -0.46 -8.39
N THR A 17 -6.69 -1.46 -8.15
CA THR A 17 -7.74 -1.44 -7.13
C THR A 17 -7.23 -2.05 -5.82
N ILE A 18 -8.00 -1.92 -4.73
CA ILE A 18 -7.75 -2.67 -3.49
C ILE A 18 -7.72 -4.19 -3.76
N ALA A 19 -8.51 -4.70 -4.71
CA ALA A 19 -8.49 -6.12 -5.06
C ALA A 19 -7.17 -6.54 -5.72
N ASP A 20 -6.60 -5.69 -6.58
CA ASP A 20 -5.29 -5.95 -7.19
C ASP A 20 -4.17 -5.91 -6.15
N LEU A 21 -4.25 -4.97 -5.20
CA LEU A 21 -3.31 -4.87 -4.09
C LEU A 21 -3.41 -6.07 -3.14
N SER A 22 -4.62 -6.59 -2.93
CA SER A 22 -4.88 -7.80 -2.14
C SER A 22 -4.15 -9.01 -2.70
N VAL A 23 -4.18 -9.18 -4.02
CA VAL A 23 -3.44 -10.25 -4.71
C VAL A 23 -1.94 -9.96 -4.70
N ARG A 24 -1.53 -8.73 -5.05
CA ARG A 24 -0.12 -8.33 -5.14
C ARG A 24 0.64 -8.50 -3.84
N TRP A 25 -0.01 -8.22 -2.71
CA TRP A 25 0.61 -8.31 -1.39
C TRP A 25 0.19 -9.56 -0.62
N ASP A 26 -0.65 -10.44 -1.18
CA ASP A 26 -1.20 -11.60 -0.46
C ASP A 26 -1.80 -11.17 0.90
N MET A 27 -2.68 -10.17 0.87
CA MET A 27 -3.33 -9.59 2.05
C MET A 27 -4.85 -9.56 1.90
N PRO A 28 -5.62 -9.74 3.00
CA PRO A 28 -7.06 -9.56 2.98
C PRO A 28 -7.44 -8.14 2.57
N ARG A 29 -8.53 -7.99 1.82
CA ARG A 29 -9.06 -6.66 1.45
C ARG A 29 -9.33 -5.78 2.66
N GLN A 30 -9.84 -6.36 3.75
CA GLN A 30 -10.12 -5.62 4.99
C GLN A 30 -8.85 -4.94 5.55
N SER A 31 -7.75 -5.69 5.64
CA SER A 31 -6.47 -5.14 6.10
C SER A 31 -5.94 -4.01 5.21
N LEU A 32 -6.31 -4.00 3.93
CA LEU A 32 -5.97 -2.91 3.01
C LEU A 32 -6.87 -1.69 3.18
N HIS A 33 -8.13 -1.88 3.55
CA HIS A 33 -9.00 -0.78 3.92
C HIS A 33 -8.48 -0.06 5.17
N ASP A 34 -8.07 -0.81 6.18
CA ASP A 34 -7.45 -0.24 7.39
C ASP A 34 -6.13 0.47 7.04
N LYS A 35 -5.31 -0.14 6.18
CA LYS A 35 -4.03 0.44 5.75
C LYS A 35 -4.19 1.69 4.88
N LYS A 36 -5.28 1.81 4.12
CA LYS A 36 -5.62 3.02 3.36
C LYS A 36 -5.88 4.22 4.26
N GLU A 37 -6.26 4.02 5.52
CA GLU A 37 -6.43 5.11 6.49
C GLU A 37 -5.08 5.61 7.05
N GLU A 38 -3.97 4.88 6.82
CA GLU A 38 -2.64 5.36 7.19
C GLU A 38 -2.24 6.58 6.34
N ASN A 39 -1.74 7.62 6.99
CA ASN A 39 -1.35 8.89 6.34
C ASN A 39 -0.33 8.76 5.20
N LYS A 40 0.43 7.66 5.15
CA LYS A 40 1.45 7.42 4.11
C LYS A 40 0.93 6.64 2.91
N PHE A 41 -0.31 6.13 2.96
CA PHE A 41 -0.85 5.35 1.86
C PHE A 41 -1.14 6.25 0.65
N PRO A 42 -0.88 5.80 -0.59
CA PRO A 42 -1.09 6.61 -1.76
C PRO A 42 -2.56 7.00 -1.91
N LEU A 43 -2.78 8.28 -2.26
CA LEU A 43 -4.13 8.80 -2.47
C LEU A 43 -4.75 8.21 -3.74
N PRO A 44 -6.04 7.87 -3.71
CA PRO A 44 -6.74 7.40 -4.91
C PRO A 44 -6.82 8.51 -5.95
N VAL A 45 -6.53 8.15 -7.19
CA VAL A 45 -6.54 9.06 -8.34
C VAL A 45 -7.94 9.22 -8.92
N GLN A 46 -8.76 8.17 -8.82
CA GLN A 46 -10.13 8.18 -9.29
C GLN A 46 -10.98 7.19 -8.50
N TYR A 47 -12.28 7.47 -8.42
CA TYR A 47 -13.26 6.51 -7.97
C TYR A 47 -14.16 6.08 -9.14
N VAL A 48 -14.47 4.79 -9.19
CA VAL A 48 -15.36 4.18 -10.21
C VAL A 48 -16.45 3.34 -9.54
N ALA A 49 -17.36 2.79 -10.34
CA ALA A 49 -18.51 2.00 -9.85
C ALA A 49 -19.37 2.79 -8.84
N ASN A 50 -19.80 4.00 -9.22
CA ASN A 50 -20.56 4.92 -8.37
C ASN A 50 -19.85 5.25 -7.05
N ASN A 51 -18.59 5.66 -7.16
CA ASN A 51 -17.71 6.03 -6.05
C ASN A 51 -17.37 4.89 -5.06
N ARG A 52 -17.62 3.63 -5.41
CA ARG A 52 -17.34 2.48 -4.54
C ARG A 52 -15.91 1.95 -4.65
N THR A 53 -15.30 2.06 -5.83
CA THR A 53 -14.00 1.47 -6.09
C THR A 53 -12.95 2.54 -6.29
N ALA A 54 -11.99 2.60 -5.37
CA ALA A 54 -10.82 3.47 -5.45
C ALA A 54 -9.77 2.90 -6.42
N LEU A 55 -9.23 3.75 -7.29
CA LEU A 55 -8.14 3.46 -8.22
C LEU A 55 -6.87 4.20 -7.79
N PHE A 56 -5.77 3.46 -7.71
CA PHE A 56 -4.45 3.94 -7.33
C PHE A 56 -3.50 3.83 -8.51
N LEU A 57 -2.56 4.77 -8.65
CA LEU A 57 -1.51 4.63 -9.66
C LEU A 57 -0.52 3.55 -9.25
N GLU A 58 -0.13 2.70 -10.20
CA GLU A 58 0.92 1.72 -9.96
C GLU A 58 2.26 2.40 -9.58
N SER A 59 2.58 3.56 -10.14
CA SER A 59 3.78 4.33 -9.77
C SER A 59 3.81 4.66 -8.27
N ASP A 60 2.70 5.18 -7.75
CA ASP A 60 2.58 5.61 -6.36
C ASP A 60 2.65 4.39 -5.42
N ILE A 61 2.08 3.25 -5.84
CA ILE A 61 2.17 1.98 -5.13
C ILE A 61 3.61 1.46 -5.10
N ILE A 62 4.35 1.57 -6.20
CA ILE A 62 5.77 1.18 -6.27
C ILE A 62 6.62 2.08 -5.37
N GLU A 63 6.36 3.37 -5.32
CA GLU A 63 7.04 4.29 -4.40
C GLU A 63 6.75 3.94 -2.94
N TYR A 64 5.48 3.71 -2.61
CA TYR A 64 5.07 3.26 -1.28
C TYR A 64 5.74 1.94 -0.88
N GLU A 65 5.87 0.99 -1.81
CA GLU A 65 6.55 -0.30 -1.63
C GLU A 65 8.06 -0.16 -1.37
N LYS A 66 8.71 0.90 -1.87
CA LYS A 66 10.12 1.19 -1.61
C LYS A 66 10.31 1.66 -0.16
N GLU A 67 9.41 2.51 0.33
CA GLU A 67 9.43 2.96 1.72
C GLU A 67 8.98 1.87 2.69
N ASN A 68 8.09 0.98 2.25
CA ASN A 68 7.48 -0.05 3.08
C ASN A 68 7.83 -1.46 2.56
N THR A 69 9.13 -1.78 2.49
CA THR A 69 9.62 -3.06 1.94
C THR A 69 9.06 -4.30 2.63
N TYR A 70 8.55 -4.16 3.86
CA TYR A 70 7.96 -5.24 4.64
C TYR A 70 6.60 -5.73 4.11
N ILE A 71 5.88 -4.93 3.32
CA ILE A 71 4.53 -5.29 2.85
C ILE A 71 4.55 -6.33 1.73
N LYS A 72 5.68 -6.45 1.01
CA LYS A 72 5.79 -7.24 -0.23
C LYS A 72 5.58 -8.74 -0.02
N THR A 73 5.89 -9.25 1.17
CA THR A 73 5.86 -10.69 1.44
C THR A 73 5.38 -10.93 2.86
N ARG A 74 4.63 -12.01 3.05
CA ARG A 74 4.17 -12.46 4.37
C ARG A 74 5.31 -12.58 5.40
N ALA A 75 6.44 -13.18 5.02
CA ALA A 75 7.59 -13.36 5.91
C ALA A 75 8.13 -12.03 6.46
N LYS A 76 8.26 -11.00 5.60
CA LYS A 76 8.71 -9.67 6.06
C LYS A 76 7.69 -8.97 6.95
N ARG A 77 6.38 -9.19 6.73
CA ARG A 77 5.34 -8.69 7.64
C ARG A 77 5.44 -9.34 9.01
N GLU A 78 5.64 -10.66 9.05
CA GLU A 78 5.82 -11.41 10.31
C GLU A 78 7.08 -10.95 11.05
N ALA A 79 8.20 -10.77 10.34
CA ALA A 79 9.43 -10.21 10.92
C ALA A 79 9.20 -8.82 11.54
N ARG A 80 8.43 -7.95 10.86
CA ARG A 80 8.08 -6.63 11.40
C ARG A 80 7.18 -6.72 12.63
N ARG A 81 6.17 -7.60 12.63
CA ARG A 81 5.30 -7.80 13.81
C ARG A 81 6.11 -8.29 15.00
N ASN A 82 6.97 -9.28 14.79
CA ASN A 82 7.82 -9.82 15.86
C ASN A 82 8.78 -8.75 16.40
N PHE A 83 9.33 -7.91 15.53
CA PHE A 83 10.18 -6.78 15.94
C PHE A 83 9.41 -5.76 16.79
N ILE A 84 8.20 -5.37 16.37
CA ILE A 84 7.36 -4.43 17.15
C ILE A 84 6.96 -5.04 18.50
N PHE A 85 6.57 -6.31 18.50
CA PHE A 85 6.21 -7.02 19.72
C PHE A 85 7.39 -7.07 20.70
N LYS A 86 8.60 -7.38 20.19
CA LYS A 86 9.81 -7.35 20.99
C LYS A 86 10.08 -5.97 21.59
N LEU A 87 10.01 -4.90 20.80
CA LEU A 87 10.17 -3.53 21.31
C LEU A 87 9.15 -3.19 22.40
N TYR A 88 7.91 -3.64 22.27
CA TYR A 88 6.86 -3.40 23.26
C TYR A 88 7.11 -4.16 24.56
N MET A 89 7.55 -5.42 24.49
CA MET A 89 7.94 -6.20 25.67
C MET A 89 9.15 -5.56 26.37
N ASP A 90 10.20 -5.23 25.61
CA ASP A 90 11.41 -4.60 26.13
C ASP A 90 11.11 -3.24 26.81
N ALA A 91 10.12 -2.48 26.31
CA ALA A 91 9.69 -1.20 26.91
C ALA A 91 8.69 -1.34 28.08
N SER A 92 8.13 -2.54 28.30
CA SER A 92 7.20 -2.81 29.40
C SER A 92 7.89 -3.46 30.62
N ASP A 93 9.15 -3.89 30.44
CA ASP A 93 10.00 -4.47 31.49
C ASP A 93 10.88 -3.41 32.20
N GLU A 94 10.75 -2.12 31.85
CA GLU A 94 11.29 -0.94 32.56
C GLU A 94 10.20 -0.20 33.36
#